data_AF-A0A5R8WXV1-F1
#
_entry.id   AF-A0A5R8WXV1-F1
#
_cell.length_a   1.000
_cell.length_b   1.000
_cell.length_c   1.000
_cell.angle_alpha   90.00
_cell.angle_beta   90.00
_cell.angle_gamma   90.00
#
_symmetry.space_group_name_H-M   'P 1'
#
loop_
_entity.id
_entity.type
_entity.pdbx_description
1 polymer ?
#
loop_
_entity_poly.entity_id
_entity_poly.type
_entity_poly.pdbx_seq_one_letter_code
_entity_poly.pdbx_strand_id
1 'polypeptide(L)' 'MESMNDQQARAYVAQWLSTHPDRLHNRRHDPMQLRNWEDAAVLRLRNGIAEDAEFILRRFATKTETHSME' A
#
# COMPACT_ATOMS: atom_id res chain seq x y z
N MET A 1 0.46 9.76 15.92
CA MET A 1 0.33 8.29 15.94
C MET A 1 1.63 7.71 16.43
N GLU A 2 1.59 6.77 17.37
CA GLU A 2 2.78 6.05 17.81
C GLU A 2 3.36 5.23 16.66
N SER A 3 4.69 5.17 16.57
CA SER A 3 5.41 4.36 15.60
C SER A 3 4.99 2.90 15.73
N MET A 4 4.47 2.31 14.65
CA MET A 4 4.12 0.89 14.66
C MET A 4 5.39 0.02 14.57
N ASN A 5 5.44 -1.07 15.34
CA ASN A 5 6.46 -2.09 15.13
C ASN A 5 6.25 -2.79 13.77
N ASP A 6 7.30 -3.41 13.24
CA ASP A 6 7.29 -4.04 11.90
C ASP A 6 6.10 -5.01 11.71
N GLN A 7 5.83 -5.83 12.73
CA GLN A 7 4.73 -6.78 12.71
C GLN A 7 3.35 -6.10 12.69
N GLN A 8 3.18 -4.98 13.41
CA GLN A 8 1.94 -4.20 13.39
C GLN A 8 1.75 -3.49 12.05
N ALA A 9 2.83 -2.93 11.50
CA ALA A 9 2.81 -2.26 10.21
C ALA A 9 2.46 -3.23 9.06
N ARG A 10 3.05 -4.43 9.05
CA ARG A 10 2.69 -5.49 8.08
C ARG A 10 1.24 -5.94 8.23
N ALA A 11 0.77 -6.13 9.46
CA ALA A 11 -0.61 -6.52 9.72
C ALA A 11 -1.59 -5.45 9.24
N TYR A 12 -1.30 -4.17 9.46
CA TYR A 12 -2.10 -3.06 8.96
C TYR A 12 -2.19 -3.07 7.43
N VAL A 13 -1.06 -3.20 6.74
CA VAL A 13 -1.01 -3.26 5.28
C VAL A 13 -1.81 -4.47 4.75
N ALA A 14 -1.60 -5.67 5.32
CA ALA A 14 -2.31 -6.88 4.91
C ALA A 14 -3.83 -6.78 5.13
N GLN A 15 -4.25 -6.19 6.26
CA GLN A 15 -5.65 -5.93 6.54
C GLN A 15 -6.25 -4.94 5.53
N TRP A 16 -5.54 -3.84 5.24
CA TRP A 16 -5.98 -2.84 4.28
C TRP A 16 -6.16 -3.44 2.88
N LEU A 17 -5.20 -4.26 2.44
CA LEU A 17 -5.27 -4.98 1.17
C LEU A 17 -6.46 -5.95 1.12
N SER A 18 -6.71 -6.67 2.22
CA SER A 18 -7.86 -7.59 2.34
C SER A 18 -9.21 -6.87 2.32
N THR A 19 -9.28 -5.62 2.81
CA THR A 19 -10.50 -4.80 2.73
C THR A 19 -10.74 -4.15 1.36
N HIS A 20 -9.75 -4.20 0.47
CA HIS A 20 -9.82 -3.60 -0.87
C HIS A 20 -9.42 -4.58 -1.99
N PRO A 21 -10.07 -5.75 -2.09
CA PRO A 21 -9.71 -6.78 -3.07
C PRO A 21 -9.94 -6.30 -4.51
N ASP A 22 -10.99 -5.52 -4.77
CA ASP A 22 -11.30 -4.96 -6.10
C ASP A 22 -10.19 -4.10 -6.68
N ARG A 23 -9.42 -3.44 -5.80
CA ARG A 23 -8.32 -2.56 -6.22
C ARG A 23 -7.04 -3.32 -6.56
N LEU A 24 -6.92 -4.56 -6.07
CA LEU A 24 -5.86 -5.48 -6.43
C LEU A 24 -6.19 -6.26 -7.71
N HIS A 25 -7.47 -6.55 -7.92
CA HIS A 25 -7.95 -7.37 -9.02
C HIS A 25 -7.57 -6.82 -10.40
N ASN A 26 -7.55 -5.49 -10.55
CA ASN A 26 -7.42 -4.86 -11.86
C ASN A 26 -6.00 -4.35 -12.17
N ARG A 27 -5.05 -4.40 -11.22
CA ARG A 27 -3.75 -3.72 -11.39
C ARG A 27 -2.58 -4.47 -10.75
N ARG A 28 -1.66 -4.86 -11.64
CA ARG A 28 -0.31 -5.40 -11.37
C ARG A 28 -0.32 -6.80 -10.77
N HIS A 29 -0.48 -7.76 -11.67
CA HIS A 29 -0.16 -9.18 -11.50
C HIS A 29 1.32 -9.47 -11.18
N ASP A 30 2.16 -8.43 -11.03
CA ASP A 30 3.58 -8.57 -10.74
C ASP A 30 3.79 -8.62 -9.21
N PRO A 31 4.10 -9.79 -8.64
CA PRO A 31 4.23 -9.96 -7.20
C PRO A 31 5.40 -9.15 -6.61
N MET A 32 6.41 -8.82 -7.41
CA MET A 32 7.56 -8.04 -6.97
C MET A 32 7.19 -6.58 -6.76
N GLN A 33 6.38 -6.00 -7.65
CA GLN A 33 5.85 -4.66 -7.43
C GLN A 33 4.97 -4.61 -6.19
N LEU A 34 4.01 -5.53 -6.03
CA LEU A 34 3.15 -5.58 -4.83
C LEU A 34 4.00 -5.56 -3.55
N ARG A 35 5.03 -6.41 -3.51
CA ARG A 35 5.91 -6.49 -2.35
C ARG A 35 6.71 -5.22 -2.08
N ASN A 36 7.19 -4.53 -3.11
CA ASN A 36 7.87 -3.24 -2.95
C ASN A 36 6.93 -2.17 -2.36
N TRP A 37 5.63 -2.21 -2.69
CA TRP A 37 4.63 -1.29 -2.14
C TRP A 37 4.29 -1.60 -0.69
N GLU A 38 4.14 -2.89 -0.36
CA GLU A 38 3.97 -3.33 1.03
C GLU A 38 5.14 -2.87 1.89
N ASP A 39 6.37 -3.03 1.42
CA ASP A 39 7.57 -2.60 2.13
C ASP A 39 7.63 -1.08 2.32
N ALA A 40 7.28 -0.31 1.28
CA ALA A 40 7.20 1.15 1.36
C ALA A 40 6.15 1.62 2.36
N ALA A 41 4.96 1.02 2.38
CA ALA A 41 3.91 1.35 3.34
C ALA A 41 4.32 0.98 4.78
N VAL A 42 4.94 -0.19 4.97
CA VAL A 42 5.50 -0.62 6.26
C VAL A 42 6.55 0.37 6.76
N LEU A 43 7.45 0.82 5.89
CA LEU A 43 8.47 1.80 6.25
C LEU A 43 7.85 3.12 6.73
N ARG A 44 6.80 3.62 6.07
CA ARG A 44 6.11 4.85 6.49
C ARG A 44 5.39 4.71 7.82
N LEU A 45 4.72 3.57 8.05
CA LEU A 45 4.08 3.24 9.33
C LEU A 45 5.09 3.17 10.49
N ARG A 46 6.26 2.59 10.23
CA ARG A 46 7.37 2.51 11.20
C ARG A 46 7.96 3.87 11.54
N ASN A 47 7.92 4.82 10.61
CA ASN A 47 8.34 6.20 10.85
C ASN A 47 7.24 7.07 11.52
N GLY A 48 6.10 6.48 11.88
CA GLY A 48 4.98 7.21 12.50
C GLY A 48 4.15 8.04 11.52
N ILE A 49 4.37 7.88 10.21
CA ILE A 49 3.70 8.64 9.14
C ILE A 49 2.58 7.78 8.53
N ALA A 50 1.58 7.46 9.34
CA ALA A 50 0.49 6.57 8.92
C ALA A 50 -0.38 7.15 7.80
N GLU A 51 -0.56 8.47 7.77
CA GLU A 51 -1.30 9.16 6.71
C GLU A 51 -0.64 8.97 5.33
N ASP A 52 0.69 8.98 5.29
CA ASP A 52 1.47 8.76 4.07
C ASP A 52 1.45 7.29 3.64
N ALA A 53 1.44 6.36 4.59
CA ALA A 53 1.26 4.94 4.30
C ALA A 53 -0.11 4.65 3.67
N GLU A 54 -1.19 5.22 4.20
CA GLU A 54 -2.52 5.09 3.60
C GLU A 54 -2.57 5.75 2.22
N PHE A 55 -1.93 6.92 2.05
CA PHE A 55 -1.84 7.58 0.75
C PHE A 55 -1.12 6.72 -0.30
N ILE A 56 -0.02 6.05 0.06
CA ILE A 56 0.71 5.12 -0.81
C ILE A 56 -0.19 3.94 -1.21
N LEU A 57 -0.86 3.33 -0.23
CA LEU A 57 -1.77 2.20 -0.45
C LEU A 57 -2.94 2.62 -1.35
N ARG A 58 -3.59 3.76 -1.07
CA ARG A 58 -4.66 4.33 -1.89
C ARG A 58 -4.16 4.65 -3.28
N ARG A 59 -3.02 5.31 -3.44
CA ARG A 59 -2.45 5.67 -4.74
C ARG A 59 -2.11 4.43 -5.56
N PHE A 60 -1.57 3.38 -4.93
CA PHE A 60 -1.31 2.10 -5.60
C PHE A 60 -2.61 1.47 -6.10
N ALA A 61 -3.60 1.41 -5.21
CA ALA A 61 -4.89 0.81 -5.45
C ALA A 61 -5.79 1.60 -6.42
N THR A 62 -5.52 2.91 -6.60
CA THR A 62 -6.32 3.81 -7.46
C THR A 62 -5.63 4.15 -8.77
N LYS A 63 -4.30 4.00 -8.89
CA LYS A 63 -3.68 4.07 -10.22
C LYS A 63 -4.44 3.02 -11.03
N THR A 64 -5.03 3.35 -12.17
CA THR A 64 -5.77 2.43 -13.08
C THR A 64 -5.26 2.60 -14.50
N GLU A 65 -3.96 2.80 -14.67
CA GLU A 65 -3.26 2.87 -15.94
C GLU A 65 -3.96 3.93 -16.77
N THR A 66 -4.24 5.05 -16.14
CA THR A 66 -4.09 6.34 -16.79
C THR A 66 -2.61 6.50 -17.14
N HIS A 67 -2.20 5.73 -18.14
CA HIS A 67 -1.51 6.24 -19.30
C HIS A 67 -2.42 7.31 -19.93
N SER A 68 -2.66 8.40 -19.21
CA SER A 68 -3.09 9.65 -19.85
C SER A 68 -1.81 10.15 -20.51
N MET A 69 -1.62 9.70 -21.76
CA MET A 69 -0.87 10.50 -22.71
C MET A 69 -1.64 11.82 -22.84
N GLU A 70 -1.05 12.90 -22.34
CA GLU A 70 -1.25 14.23 -22.87
C GLU A 70 0.11 14.78 -23.25
#